data_AF-A0AAW7D4F4-F1
#
_entry.id   AF-A0AAW7D4F4-F1
#
_cell.length_a   1.000
_cell.length_b   1.000
_cell.length_c   1.000
_cell.angle_alpha   90.00
_cell.angle_beta   90.00
_cell.angle_gamma   90.00
#
_symmetry.space_group_name_H-M   'P 1'
#
loop_
_entity.id
_entity.type
_entity.pdbx_description
1 polymer ?
#
loop_
_entity_poly.entity_id
_entity_poly.type
_entity_poly.pdbx_seq_one_letter_code
_entity_poly.pdbx_strand_id
1 'polypeptide(L)'
;MKKIYFLVLGLSLLGTQQFYAQSIHGTFYNKENNGIIEEARVSFYNDKGQKVLDMMVDQEGKFEINSKNIEKVQKIVGTAEGFNSAEVVVNNILDDLEVNFNLTKEIGGPRKSKELSGSGTGLTATNAKTMLPFYIQYDFNSSYFNDDNRVAADELVRYMKQNAGQSVVIRSYVETRNNAHYNTWMGERRAQRVIDYLIENGISANRLIKDVVHLSQSATSRDGSTGTARDFRRCDFLIQ
;
A
#
# COMPACT_ATOMS: atom_id res chain seq x y z
N MET A 1 21.95 -67.18 -19.15
CA MET A 1 21.62 -66.37 -17.95
C MET A 1 20.93 -65.08 -18.43
N LYS A 2 19.93 -64.61 -17.67
CA LYS A 2 18.86 -63.67 -18.07
C LYS A 2 19.35 -62.24 -18.39
N LYS A 3 18.67 -61.59 -19.34
CA LYS A 3 18.69 -60.13 -19.59
C LYS A 3 18.15 -59.38 -18.36
N ILE A 4 18.74 -58.25 -18.02
CA ILE A 4 18.04 -57.17 -17.29
C ILE A 4 18.49 -55.82 -17.88
N TYR A 5 17.56 -55.16 -18.57
CA TYR A 5 17.61 -53.73 -18.87
C TYR A 5 17.07 -53.00 -17.64
N PHE A 6 17.81 -52.03 -17.09
CA PHE A 6 17.23 -51.05 -16.17
C PHE A 6 16.74 -49.85 -16.97
N LEU A 7 15.44 -49.86 -17.21
CA LEU A 7 14.67 -48.69 -17.61
C LEU A 7 14.33 -47.95 -16.31
N VAL A 8 15.10 -46.91 -15.97
CA VAL A 8 14.67 -45.97 -14.92
C VAL A 8 13.93 -44.84 -15.61
N LEU A 9 12.62 -45.07 -15.75
CA LEU A 9 11.61 -44.04 -15.90
C LEU A 9 11.63 -43.20 -14.62
N GLY A 10 12.39 -42.12 -14.65
CA GLY A 10 12.30 -41.04 -13.69
C GLY A 10 12.16 -39.75 -14.46
N LEU A 11 10.94 -39.39 -14.86
CA LEU A 11 10.59 -37.99 -14.98
C LEU A 11 10.80 -37.40 -13.58
N SER A 12 12.00 -36.89 -13.29
CA SER A 12 12.08 -35.82 -12.32
C SER A 12 11.30 -34.69 -12.97
N LEU A 13 10.10 -34.42 -12.46
CA LEU A 13 9.62 -33.05 -12.41
C LEU A 13 10.75 -32.26 -11.73
N LEU A 14 11.70 -31.76 -12.53
CA LEU A 14 12.35 -30.50 -12.22
C LEU A 14 11.21 -29.48 -12.30
N GLY A 15 10.40 -29.44 -11.23
CA GLY A 15 9.73 -28.22 -10.88
C GLY A 15 10.87 -27.24 -10.73
N THR A 16 11.04 -26.38 -11.74
CA THR A 16 11.82 -25.17 -11.58
C THR A 16 11.12 -24.43 -10.46
N GLN A 17 11.59 -24.57 -9.22
CA GLN A 17 11.29 -23.59 -8.20
C GLN A 17 11.92 -22.32 -8.73
N GLN A 18 11.09 -21.49 -9.33
CA GLN A 18 11.47 -20.17 -9.75
C GLN A 18 11.68 -19.39 -8.45
N PHE A 19 12.93 -19.37 -7.99
CA PHE A 19 13.33 -18.62 -6.81
C PHE A 19 13.31 -17.13 -7.18
N TYR A 20 12.14 -16.52 -7.22
CA TYR A 20 12.03 -15.06 -7.37
C TYR A 20 12.92 -14.40 -6.32
N ALA A 21 13.84 -13.54 -6.77
CA ALA A 21 14.53 -12.63 -5.87
C ALA A 21 13.45 -11.72 -5.29
N GLN A 22 13.19 -11.85 -3.98
CA GLN A 22 12.34 -10.89 -3.28
C GLN A 22 13.24 -9.69 -2.99
N SER A 23 13.15 -8.68 -3.83
CA SER A 23 13.78 -7.39 -3.57
C SER A 23 12.83 -6.52 -2.75
N ILE A 24 13.37 -5.77 -1.80
CA ILE A 24 12.66 -4.65 -1.19
C ILE A 24 13.44 -3.41 -1.54
N HIS A 25 12.79 -2.46 -2.18
CA HIS A 25 13.43 -1.24 -2.63
C HIS A 25 12.53 -0.05 -2.39
N GLY A 26 13.08 1.16 -2.47
CA GLY A 26 12.27 2.36 -2.33
C GLY A 26 13.10 3.63 -2.29
N THR A 27 12.41 4.75 -2.27
CA THR A 27 12.98 6.09 -2.28
C THR A 27 12.37 6.93 -1.15
N PHE A 28 13.17 7.82 -0.59
CA PHE A 28 12.75 8.77 0.44
C PHE A 28 12.47 10.15 -0.16
N TYR A 29 11.30 10.70 0.20
CA TYR A 29 10.82 11.98 -0.27
C TYR A 29 10.43 12.87 0.90
N ASN A 30 10.68 14.17 0.77
CA ASN A 30 10.09 15.19 1.60
C ASN A 30 8.62 15.39 1.19
N LYS A 31 7.69 15.10 2.10
CA LYS A 31 6.23 15.15 1.87
C LYS A 31 5.70 16.53 1.50
N GLU A 32 6.42 17.60 1.84
CA GLU A 32 6.01 18.98 1.57
C GLU A 32 6.25 19.39 0.11
N ASN A 33 7.35 18.92 -0.50
CA ASN A 33 7.79 19.36 -1.82
C ASN A 33 8.12 18.22 -2.80
N ASN A 34 7.99 16.96 -2.38
CA ASN A 34 8.37 15.74 -3.10
C ASN A 34 9.86 15.65 -3.49
N GLY A 35 10.74 16.46 -2.89
CA GLY A 35 12.18 16.41 -3.09
C GLY A 35 12.80 15.17 -2.44
N ILE A 36 13.92 14.69 -2.98
CA ILE A 36 14.65 13.53 -2.46
C ILE A 36 15.26 13.85 -1.08
N ILE A 37 15.31 12.85 -0.19
CA ILE A 37 16.06 12.92 1.07
C ILE A 37 17.25 11.95 0.98
N GLU A 38 18.45 12.51 0.82
CA GLU A 38 19.69 11.75 0.61
C GLU A 38 20.27 11.20 1.93
N GLU A 39 20.00 11.86 3.06
CA GLU A 39 20.49 11.47 4.39
C GLU A 39 19.39 10.76 5.20
N ALA A 40 18.83 9.69 4.63
CA ALA A 40 17.84 8.86 5.27
C ALA A 40 18.39 7.49 5.70
N ARG A 41 17.72 6.88 6.67
CA ARG A 41 17.99 5.53 7.17
C ARG A 41 16.73 4.69 7.09
N VAL A 42 16.89 3.47 6.60
CA VAL A 42 15.84 2.45 6.56
C VAL A 42 16.20 1.28 7.47
N SER A 43 15.27 0.93 8.35
CA SER A 43 15.42 -0.17 9.30
C SER A 43 14.31 -1.20 9.11
N PHE A 44 14.66 -2.48 9.12
CA PHE A 44 13.75 -3.60 8.92
C PHE A 44 13.61 -4.40 10.21
N TYR A 45 12.39 -4.82 10.53
CA TYR A 45 12.05 -5.54 11.75
C TYR A 45 11.28 -6.82 11.44
N ASN A 46 11.56 -7.89 12.19
CA ASN A 46 10.83 -9.15 12.10
C ASN A 46 9.51 -9.14 12.88
N ASP A 47 8.80 -10.26 12.87
CA ASP A 47 7.52 -10.46 13.57
C ASP A 47 7.62 -10.45 15.11
N LYS A 48 8.83 -10.57 15.65
CA LYS A 48 9.14 -10.43 17.07
C LYS A 48 9.48 -8.99 17.45
N GLY A 49 9.42 -8.05 16.49
CA GLY A 49 9.82 -6.65 16.68
C GLY A 49 11.34 -6.44 16.79
N GLN A 50 12.15 -7.44 16.44
CA GLN A 50 13.61 -7.32 16.46
C GLN A 50 14.10 -6.67 15.17
N LYS A 51 15.04 -5.73 15.26
CA LYS A 51 15.67 -5.12 14.08
C LYS A 51 16.60 -6.14 13.41
N VAL A 52 16.32 -6.46 12.16
CA VAL A 52 17.05 -7.47 11.37
C VAL A 52 17.98 -6.86 10.33
N LEU A 53 17.74 -5.62 9.92
CA LEU A 53 18.63 -4.85 9.05
C LEU A 53 18.47 -3.36 9.33
N ASP A 54 19.57 -2.61 9.15
CA ASP A 54 19.61 -1.16 9.29
C ASP A 54 20.64 -0.59 8.31
N MET A 55 20.27 0.37 7.48
CA MET A 55 21.15 0.91 6.45
C MET A 55 20.83 2.36 6.10
N MET A 56 21.85 3.09 5.64
CA MET A 56 21.67 4.40 5.00
C MET A 56 21.22 4.21 3.55
N VAL A 57 20.45 5.15 3.04
CA VAL A 57 20.11 5.24 1.62
C VAL A 57 21.30 5.78 0.81
N ASP A 58 21.23 5.65 -0.52
CA ASP A 58 22.22 6.23 -1.42
C ASP A 58 21.98 7.74 -1.65
N GLN A 59 22.83 8.36 -2.48
CA GLN A 59 22.74 9.79 -2.83
C GLN A 59 21.49 10.16 -3.63
N GLU A 60 20.73 9.19 -4.14
CA GLU A 60 19.44 9.41 -4.79
C GLU A 60 18.28 9.15 -3.81
N GLY A 61 18.58 8.99 -2.51
CA GLY A 61 17.62 8.69 -1.46
C GLY A 61 17.03 7.29 -1.58
N LYS A 62 17.67 6.39 -2.33
CA LYS A 62 17.17 5.04 -2.63
C LYS A 62 17.79 3.98 -1.73
N PHE A 63 17.05 2.90 -1.53
CA PHE A 63 17.55 1.65 -0.99
C PHE A 63 17.06 0.48 -1.83
N GLU A 64 17.84 -0.58 -1.85
CA GLU A 64 17.45 -1.87 -2.42
C GLU A 64 18.15 -2.98 -1.63
N ILE A 65 17.38 -4.00 -1.24
CA ILE A 65 17.89 -5.17 -0.54
C ILE A 65 17.30 -6.44 -1.13
N ASN A 66 18.04 -7.53 -1.04
CA ASN A 66 17.52 -8.86 -1.30
C ASN A 66 17.07 -9.49 0.02
N SER A 67 15.77 -9.72 0.19
CA SER A 67 15.21 -10.24 1.44
C SER A 67 15.38 -11.74 1.63
N LYS A 68 15.92 -12.48 0.64
CA LYS A 68 16.10 -13.95 0.73
C LYS A 68 16.87 -14.43 1.96
N ASN A 69 17.83 -13.63 2.43
CA ASN A 69 18.71 -13.97 3.54
C ASN A 69 18.39 -13.19 4.83
N ILE A 70 17.24 -12.53 4.87
CA ILE A 70 16.81 -11.77 6.03
C ILE A 70 15.65 -12.53 6.65
N GLU A 71 15.61 -12.60 7.98
CA GLU A 71 14.42 -13.10 8.67
C GLU A 71 13.17 -12.35 8.20
N LYS A 72 12.01 -13.02 8.27
CA LYS A 72 10.73 -12.51 7.77
C LYS A 72 10.50 -11.06 8.24
N VAL A 73 10.56 -10.12 7.30
CA VAL A 73 10.30 -8.71 7.55
C VAL A 73 8.80 -8.49 7.74
N GLN A 74 8.41 -7.92 8.88
CA GLN A 74 7.03 -7.52 9.18
C GLN A 74 6.87 -6.00 9.20
N LYS A 75 7.94 -5.25 9.48
CA LYS A 75 7.89 -3.79 9.55
C LYS A 75 9.15 -3.16 8.97
N ILE A 76 8.96 -2.07 8.25
CA ILE A 76 10.03 -1.24 7.69
C ILE A 76 9.83 0.18 8.20
N VAL A 77 10.87 0.78 8.77
CA VAL A 77 10.83 2.12 9.35
C VAL A 77 11.81 3.01 8.60
N GLY A 78 11.33 4.14 8.12
CA GLY A 78 12.13 5.18 7.49
C GLY A 78 12.33 6.36 8.43
N THR A 79 13.57 6.84 8.54
CA THR A 79 13.94 8.00 9.37
C THR A 79 14.91 8.90 8.62
N ALA A 80 14.93 10.19 8.93
CA ALA A 80 15.92 11.15 8.46
C ALA A 80 16.06 12.28 9.48
N GLU A 81 17.24 12.87 9.60
CA GLU A 81 17.48 13.97 10.55
C GLU A 81 16.60 15.19 10.21
N GLY A 82 15.89 15.71 11.22
CA GLY A 82 14.97 16.84 11.03
C GLY A 82 13.65 16.47 10.35
N PHE A 83 13.33 15.18 10.21
CA PHE A 83 12.06 14.68 9.72
C PHE A 83 11.42 13.70 10.70
N ASN A 84 10.10 13.53 10.62
CA ASN A 84 9.42 12.50 11.39
C ASN A 84 9.77 11.11 10.84
N SER A 85 9.65 10.09 11.68
CA SER A 85 9.69 8.70 11.22
C SER A 85 8.38 8.30 10.53
N ALA A 86 8.46 7.37 9.58
CA ALA A 86 7.29 6.71 9.01
C ALA A 86 7.48 5.19 9.07
N GLU A 87 6.40 4.48 9.39
CA GLU A 87 6.39 3.02 9.47
C GLU A 87 5.53 2.42 8.36
N VAL A 88 6.02 1.33 7.79
CA VAL A 88 5.30 0.51 6.82
C VAL A 88 5.23 -0.92 7.35
N VAL A 89 4.02 -1.40 7.58
CA VAL A 89 3.76 -2.80 7.94
C VAL A 89 3.68 -3.63 6.67
N VAL A 90 4.36 -4.76 6.67
CA VAL A 90 4.48 -5.69 5.56
C VAL A 90 3.97 -7.05 6.00
N ASN A 91 2.93 -7.55 5.32
CA ASN A 91 2.27 -8.79 5.74
C ASN A 91 2.73 -9.99 4.90
N ASN A 92 2.92 -9.81 3.59
CA ASN A 92 3.44 -10.82 2.69
C ASN A 92 4.37 -10.18 1.65
N ILE A 93 5.60 -10.70 1.55
CA ILE A 93 6.55 -10.38 0.48
C ILE A 93 6.53 -11.56 -0.48
N LEU A 94 5.62 -11.52 -1.45
CA LEU A 94 5.53 -12.57 -2.46
C LEU A 94 6.50 -12.31 -3.62
N ASP A 95 6.72 -11.02 -3.93
CA ASP A 95 7.50 -10.54 -5.07
C ASP A 95 8.33 -9.30 -4.68
N ASP A 96 8.77 -8.55 -5.68
CA ASP A 96 9.42 -7.25 -5.56
C ASP A 96 8.53 -6.23 -4.83
N LEU A 97 9.10 -5.64 -3.78
CA LEU A 97 8.41 -4.80 -2.82
C LEU A 97 8.96 -3.37 -2.89
N GLU A 98 8.36 -2.53 -3.73
CA GLU A 98 8.60 -1.08 -3.67
C GLU A 98 7.97 -0.51 -2.39
N VAL A 99 8.71 0.28 -1.59
CA VAL A 99 8.31 0.92 -0.33
C VAL A 99 8.90 2.34 -0.24
N ASN A 100 8.13 3.34 -0.67
CA ASN A 100 8.56 4.73 -0.62
C ASN A 100 8.14 5.42 0.68
N PHE A 101 9.05 6.22 1.23
CA PHE A 101 8.83 6.98 2.46
C PHE A 101 8.63 8.46 2.15
N ASN A 102 7.53 9.03 2.64
CA ASN A 102 7.24 10.46 2.48
C ASN A 102 7.27 11.11 3.86
N LEU A 103 8.44 11.63 4.25
CA LEU A 103 8.67 12.18 5.57
C LEU A 103 8.36 13.67 5.61
N THR A 104 7.78 14.14 6.70
CA THR A 104 7.46 15.54 6.94
C THR A 104 8.57 16.17 7.78
N LYS A 105 8.99 17.39 7.41
CA LYS A 105 9.99 18.11 8.19
C LYS A 105 9.44 18.39 9.59
N GLU A 106 10.23 18.06 10.62
CA GLU A 106 9.94 18.42 12.00
C GLU A 106 10.39 19.86 12.21
N ILE A 107 9.46 20.80 12.05
CA ILE A 107 9.63 22.15 12.56
C ILE A 107 9.27 22.07 14.04
N GLY A 108 10.26 22.18 14.93
CA GLY A 108 10.12 21.96 16.37
C GLY A 108 8.80 22.47 16.96
N GLY A 109 7.91 21.54 17.28
CA GLY A 109 6.61 21.79 17.91
C GLY A 109 5.66 20.60 17.75
N PRO A 110 4.84 20.27 18.75
CA PRO A 110 3.94 19.12 18.68
C PRO A 110 2.84 19.37 17.66
N ARG A 111 2.76 18.54 16.60
CA ARG A 111 1.63 18.56 15.66
C ARG A 111 0.47 17.80 16.29
N LYS A 112 -0.63 18.50 16.56
CA LYS A 112 -1.94 17.89 16.82
C LYS A 112 -2.31 17.03 15.60
N SER A 113 -2.60 15.75 15.84
CA SER A 113 -3.32 14.92 14.89
C SER A 113 -4.60 15.66 14.47
N LYS A 114 -4.75 15.90 13.17
CA LYS A 114 -5.98 16.48 12.63
C LYS A 114 -7.05 15.39 12.72
N GLU A 115 -7.86 15.47 13.77
CA GLU A 115 -9.07 14.64 13.87
C GLU A 115 -9.97 14.94 12.67
N LEU A 116 -10.29 13.91 11.90
CA LEU A 116 -11.34 13.94 10.91
C LEU A 116 -12.68 13.97 11.66
N SER A 117 -13.14 15.15 12.06
CA SER A 117 -14.49 15.35 12.59
C SER A 117 -15.48 15.29 11.43
N GLY A 118 -16.01 14.09 11.16
CA GLY A 118 -17.14 13.85 10.27
C GLY A 118 -18.30 13.22 11.03
N SER A 119 -19.01 14.01 11.83
CA SER A 119 -20.30 13.65 12.41
C SER A 119 -21.41 13.83 11.37
N GLY A 120 -22.17 12.77 11.06
CA GLY A 120 -23.33 12.88 10.15
C GLY A 120 -24.09 11.58 9.89
N THR A 121 -25.00 11.26 10.81
CA THR A 121 -26.36 10.67 10.65
C THR A 121 -26.61 9.50 9.71
N GLY A 122 -27.33 8.50 10.26
CA GLY A 122 -27.75 7.26 9.60
C GLY A 122 -28.39 7.43 8.22
N LEU A 123 -28.09 6.49 7.34
CA LEU A 123 -28.56 6.46 5.96
C LEU A 123 -29.52 5.28 5.79
N THR A 124 -30.76 5.62 5.46
CA THR A 124 -31.80 4.71 4.96
C THR A 124 -31.41 4.17 3.59
N ALA A 125 -31.47 2.85 3.44
CA ALA A 125 -31.20 2.13 2.20
C ALA A 125 -32.17 2.52 1.09
N THR A 126 -31.63 3.02 -0.01
CA THR A 126 -32.24 2.93 -1.34
C THR A 126 -31.22 2.29 -2.27
N ASN A 127 -31.67 1.53 -3.27
CA ASN A 127 -30.90 0.66 -4.17
C ASN A 127 -29.91 1.40 -5.12
N ALA A 128 -29.21 2.42 -4.64
CA ALA A 128 -28.11 3.08 -5.32
C ALA A 128 -26.81 2.73 -4.61
N LYS A 129 -25.78 2.40 -5.39
CA LYS A 129 -24.40 2.20 -4.93
C LYS A 129 -23.99 3.38 -4.05
N THR A 130 -23.91 3.17 -2.73
CA THR A 130 -23.72 4.25 -1.75
C THR A 130 -22.23 4.46 -1.53
N MET A 131 -21.74 5.66 -1.83
CA MET A 131 -20.36 6.02 -1.54
C MET A 131 -20.22 6.36 -0.06
N LEU A 132 -19.30 5.69 0.65
CA LEU A 132 -19.01 6.02 2.05
C LEU A 132 -18.36 7.40 2.14
N PRO A 133 -18.60 8.17 3.23
CA PRO A 133 -18.15 9.55 3.32
C PRO A 133 -16.62 9.69 3.49
N PHE A 134 -15.95 8.66 4.01
CA PHE A 134 -14.51 8.60 4.16
C PHE A 134 -13.82 7.89 3.00
N TYR A 135 -12.51 8.10 2.86
CA TYR A 135 -11.67 7.56 1.80
C TYR A 135 -10.21 7.50 2.26
N ILE A 136 -9.38 6.73 1.57
CA ILE A 136 -7.94 6.68 1.82
C ILE A 136 -7.22 7.60 0.85
N GLN A 137 -6.40 8.50 1.38
CA GLN A 137 -5.51 9.36 0.61
C GLN A 137 -4.07 8.85 0.74
N TYR A 138 -3.40 8.64 -0.39
CA TYR A 138 -2.00 8.19 -0.43
C TYR A 138 -1.03 9.36 -0.62
N ASP A 139 0.14 9.21 -0.04
CA ASP A 139 1.28 10.08 -0.26
C ASP A 139 1.84 9.94 -1.69
N PHE A 140 2.74 10.84 -2.06
CA PHE A 140 3.39 10.81 -3.36
C PHE A 140 4.19 9.52 -3.55
N ASN A 141 4.14 8.96 -4.76
CA ASN A 141 4.81 7.69 -5.09
C ASN A 141 4.53 6.56 -4.06
N SER A 142 3.35 6.51 -3.42
CA SER A 142 3.08 5.47 -2.40
C SER A 142 1.76 4.73 -2.62
N SER A 143 1.78 3.46 -2.21
CA SER A 143 0.63 2.54 -2.13
C SER A 143 0.46 1.94 -0.73
N TYR A 144 1.31 2.28 0.24
CA TYR A 144 1.18 1.79 1.61
C TYR A 144 0.39 2.74 2.47
N PHE A 145 -0.20 2.17 3.51
CA PHE A 145 -0.74 2.97 4.59
C PHE A 145 0.37 3.59 5.41
N ASN A 146 0.13 4.82 5.85
CA ASN A 146 0.85 5.48 6.92
C ASN A 146 -0.11 5.66 8.11
N ASP A 147 0.36 6.26 9.18
CA ASP A 147 -0.47 6.48 10.38
C ASP A 147 -1.69 7.36 10.08
N ASP A 148 -1.56 8.36 9.20
CA ASP A 148 -2.64 9.27 8.83
C ASP A 148 -3.81 8.55 8.15
N ASN A 149 -3.51 7.65 7.21
CA ASN A 149 -4.53 7.04 6.35
C ASN A 149 -4.96 5.63 6.77
N ARG A 150 -4.24 5.00 7.71
CA ARG A 150 -4.64 3.73 8.33
C ARG A 150 -5.98 3.84 9.05
N VAL A 151 -6.28 4.99 9.65
CA VAL A 151 -7.54 5.27 10.35
C VAL A 151 -8.77 5.02 9.46
N ALA A 152 -8.71 5.44 8.19
CA ALA A 152 -9.79 5.23 7.24
C ALA A 152 -9.94 3.75 6.82
N ALA A 153 -8.83 3.00 6.77
CA ALA A 153 -8.88 1.55 6.53
C ALA A 153 -9.52 0.80 7.71
N ASP A 154 -9.19 1.19 8.95
CA ASP A 154 -9.79 0.64 10.17
C ASP A 154 -11.29 0.95 10.25
N GLU A 155 -11.69 2.14 9.82
CA GLU A 155 -13.09 2.52 9.71
C GLU A 155 -13.84 1.64 8.69
N LEU A 156 -13.23 1.34 7.55
CA LEU A 156 -13.80 0.42 6.58
C LEU A 156 -13.94 -1.00 7.13
N VAL A 157 -12.94 -1.51 7.86
CA VAL A 157 -13.02 -2.81 8.55
C VAL A 157 -14.22 -2.83 9.51
N ARG A 158 -14.35 -1.80 10.34
CA ARG A 158 -15.45 -1.67 11.32
C ARG A 158 -16.80 -1.68 10.61
N TYR A 159 -16.94 -0.88 9.56
CA TYR A 159 -18.15 -0.81 8.75
C TYR A 159 -18.51 -2.17 8.14
N MET A 160 -17.55 -2.85 7.51
CA MET A 160 -17.76 -4.13 6.82
C MET A 160 -18.10 -5.28 7.79
N LYS A 161 -17.60 -5.22 9.04
CA LYS A 161 -17.97 -6.15 10.11
C LYS A 161 -19.41 -5.93 10.60
N GLN A 162 -19.82 -4.67 10.74
CA GLN A 162 -21.19 -4.31 11.14
C GLN A 162 -22.22 -4.63 10.06
N ASN A 163 -21.81 -4.61 8.78
CA ASN A 163 -22.69 -4.82 7.63
C ASN A 163 -22.34 -6.11 6.88
N ALA A 164 -22.36 -7.27 7.56
CA ALA A 164 -21.86 -8.54 7.03
C ALA A 164 -22.47 -9.01 5.69
N GLY A 165 -23.67 -8.55 5.32
CA GLY A 165 -24.33 -8.89 4.04
C GLY A 165 -23.93 -8.01 2.85
N GLN A 166 -23.20 -6.91 3.06
CA GLN A 166 -22.86 -5.97 2.00
C GLN A 166 -21.51 -6.29 1.35
N SER A 167 -21.36 -5.93 0.08
CA SER A 167 -20.06 -5.91 -0.60
C SER A 167 -19.57 -4.48 -0.79
N VAL A 168 -18.27 -4.31 -1.03
CA VAL A 168 -17.66 -3.00 -1.26
C VAL A 168 -16.79 -3.02 -2.52
N VAL A 169 -16.94 -1.98 -3.33
CA VAL A 169 -16.00 -1.65 -4.40
C VAL A 169 -14.94 -0.70 -3.84
N ILE A 170 -13.70 -1.15 -3.87
CA ILE A 170 -12.50 -0.36 -3.57
C ILE A 170 -12.05 0.26 -4.88
N ARG A 171 -12.34 1.56 -5.05
CA ARG A 171 -12.08 2.29 -6.28
C ARG A 171 -10.85 3.19 -6.12
N SER A 172 -9.73 2.81 -6.72
CA SER A 172 -8.57 3.71 -6.84
C SER A 172 -8.73 4.64 -8.04
N TYR A 173 -8.29 5.87 -7.89
CA TYR A 173 -8.18 6.81 -9.00
C TYR A 173 -6.72 6.90 -9.46
N VAL A 174 -6.51 7.23 -10.73
CA VAL A 174 -5.19 7.44 -11.33
C VAL A 174 -5.27 8.55 -12.36
N GLU A 175 -4.23 9.36 -12.49
CA GLU A 175 -4.15 10.35 -13.57
C GLU A 175 -3.52 9.75 -14.83
N THR A 176 -3.99 10.17 -16.00
CA THR A 176 -3.51 9.64 -17.29
C THR A 176 -2.43 10.47 -17.96
N ARG A 177 -2.18 11.71 -17.50
CA ARG A 177 -1.28 12.66 -18.17
C ARG A 177 0.18 12.22 -18.20
N ASN A 178 0.70 11.75 -17.07
CA ASN A 178 2.12 11.50 -16.88
C ASN A 178 2.34 10.04 -16.51
N ASN A 179 3.04 9.29 -17.35
CA ASN A 179 3.36 7.89 -17.11
C ASN A 179 2.12 7.04 -16.75
N ALA A 180 1.14 7.02 -17.65
CA ALA A 180 -0.16 6.36 -17.43
C ALA A 180 -0.04 4.89 -17.01
N HIS A 181 0.94 4.16 -17.56
CA HIS A 181 1.22 2.78 -17.18
C HIS A 181 1.62 2.67 -15.70
N TYR A 182 2.61 3.46 -15.28
CA TYR A 182 3.04 3.50 -13.88
C TYR A 182 1.91 3.95 -12.94
N ASN A 183 1.12 4.97 -13.31
CA ASN A 183 0.01 5.42 -12.49
C ASN A 183 -1.07 4.35 -12.36
N THR A 184 -1.39 3.64 -13.44
CA THR A 184 -2.33 2.50 -13.41
C THR A 184 -1.81 1.41 -12.49
N TRP A 185 -0.53 1.04 -12.63
CA TRP A 185 0.14 0.08 -11.76
C TRP A 185 0.08 0.51 -10.27
N MET A 186 0.29 1.80 -9.98
CA MET A 186 0.13 2.36 -8.63
C MET A 186 -1.31 2.29 -8.13
N GLY A 187 -2.30 2.58 -8.98
CA GLY A 187 -3.72 2.48 -8.62
C GLY A 187 -4.15 1.05 -8.29
N GLU A 188 -3.69 0.09 -9.09
CA GLU A 188 -3.89 -1.34 -8.84
C GLU A 188 -3.34 -1.75 -7.47
N ARG A 189 -2.11 -1.34 -7.16
CA ARG A 189 -1.49 -1.63 -5.86
C ARG A 189 -2.24 -0.99 -4.71
N ARG A 190 -2.64 0.29 -4.84
CA ARG A 190 -3.43 0.98 -3.81
C ARG A 190 -4.73 0.26 -3.51
N ALA A 191 -5.50 -0.10 -4.52
CA ALA A 191 -6.76 -0.82 -4.28
C ALA A 191 -6.51 -2.22 -3.70
N GLN A 192 -5.50 -2.94 -4.20
CA GLN A 192 -5.12 -4.25 -3.69
C GLN A 192 -4.73 -4.20 -2.21
N ARG A 193 -4.02 -3.17 -1.77
CA ARG A 193 -3.60 -3.03 -0.37
C ARG A 193 -4.75 -2.86 0.60
N VAL A 194 -5.81 -2.16 0.18
CA VAL A 194 -7.05 -2.09 0.97
C VAL A 194 -7.71 -3.46 1.04
N ILE A 195 -7.77 -4.19 -0.08
CA ILE A 195 -8.34 -5.54 -0.13
C ILE A 195 -7.61 -6.48 0.81
N ASP A 196 -6.28 -6.53 0.71
CA ASP A 196 -5.44 -7.41 1.55
C ASP A 196 -5.65 -7.09 3.02
N TYR A 197 -5.66 -5.81 3.39
CA TYR A 197 -5.89 -5.37 4.76
C TYR A 197 -7.27 -5.75 5.30
N LEU A 198 -8.31 -5.66 4.48
CA LEU A 198 -9.66 -6.10 4.86
C LEU A 198 -9.71 -7.62 5.08
N ILE A 199 -9.06 -8.40 4.22
CA ILE A 199 -8.99 -9.86 4.33
C ILE A 199 -8.29 -10.28 5.62
N GLU A 200 -7.12 -9.69 5.89
CA GLU A 200 -6.36 -9.93 7.12
C GLU A 200 -7.17 -9.60 8.38
N ASN A 201 -8.06 -8.61 8.29
CA ASN A 201 -8.96 -8.23 9.37
C ASN A 201 -10.28 -9.01 9.40
N GLY A 202 -10.40 -10.08 8.60
CA GLY A 202 -11.50 -11.05 8.65
C GLY A 202 -12.68 -10.73 7.73
N ILE A 203 -12.52 -9.84 6.75
CA ILE A 203 -13.55 -9.61 5.72
C ILE A 203 -13.35 -10.62 4.59
N SER A 204 -14.40 -11.35 4.24
CA SER A 204 -14.35 -12.35 3.19
C SER A 204 -14.03 -11.73 1.82
N ALA A 205 -13.09 -12.33 1.08
CA ALA A 205 -12.60 -11.83 -0.21
C ALA A 205 -13.71 -11.68 -1.27
N ASN A 206 -14.75 -12.55 -1.23
CA ASN A 206 -15.89 -12.46 -2.15
C ASN A 206 -16.75 -11.18 -1.97
N ARG A 207 -16.55 -10.42 -0.88
CA ARG A 207 -17.22 -9.15 -0.61
C ARG A 207 -16.42 -7.94 -1.12
N LEU A 208 -15.24 -8.16 -1.69
CA LEU A 208 -14.28 -7.10 -2.02
C LEU A 208 -14.06 -7.05 -3.53
N ILE A 209 -14.35 -5.90 -4.12
CA ILE A 209 -14.24 -5.70 -5.58
C ILE A 209 -13.23 -4.61 -5.84
N LYS A 210 -12.20 -4.91 -6.63
CA LYS A 210 -11.19 -3.94 -7.06
C LYS A 210 -11.67 -3.16 -8.28
N ASP A 211 -11.42 -1.85 -8.29
CA ASP A 211 -11.71 -0.98 -9.44
C ASP A 211 -10.64 0.12 -9.56
N VAL A 212 -10.20 0.43 -10.78
CA VAL A 212 -9.20 1.47 -11.07
C VAL A 212 -9.76 2.41 -12.13
N VAL A 213 -9.92 3.69 -11.75
CA VAL A 213 -10.53 4.72 -12.60
C VAL A 213 -9.45 5.69 -13.09
N HIS A 214 -9.35 5.77 -14.41
CA HIS A 214 -8.48 6.69 -15.13
C HIS A 214 -9.14 8.06 -15.30
N LEU A 215 -8.54 9.09 -14.72
CA LEU A 215 -9.05 10.46 -14.76
C LEU A 215 -8.18 11.35 -15.65
N SER A 216 -8.86 12.18 -16.44
CA SER A 216 -8.26 13.24 -17.25
C SER A 216 -8.05 14.51 -16.41
N GLN A 217 -7.34 15.50 -16.97
CA GLN A 217 -7.01 16.77 -16.31
C GLN A 217 -8.21 17.60 -15.85
N SER A 218 -9.35 17.48 -16.54
CA SER A 218 -10.57 18.21 -16.21
C SER A 218 -11.46 17.46 -15.21
N ALA A 219 -11.01 16.30 -14.72
CA ALA A 219 -11.74 15.56 -13.72
C ALA A 219 -11.80 16.38 -12.42
N THR A 220 -12.97 16.42 -11.83
CA THR A 220 -13.19 17.05 -10.54
C THR A 220 -12.59 16.18 -9.42
N SER A 221 -12.08 16.85 -8.39
CA SER A 221 -11.76 16.21 -7.11
C SER A 221 -13.06 15.72 -6.46
N ARG A 222 -12.91 15.02 -5.32
CA ARG A 222 -14.05 14.50 -4.57
C ARG A 222 -14.98 15.60 -4.03
N ASP A 223 -14.47 16.81 -3.79
CA ASP A 223 -15.27 17.95 -3.30
C ASP A 223 -15.91 18.79 -4.42
N GLY A 224 -15.70 18.41 -5.68
CA GLY A 224 -16.25 19.11 -6.86
C GLY A 224 -15.35 20.22 -7.41
N SER A 225 -14.21 20.53 -6.78
CA SER A 225 -13.21 21.44 -7.34
C SER A 225 -12.36 20.79 -8.44
N THR A 226 -11.52 21.58 -9.13
CA THR A 226 -10.58 21.04 -10.12
C THR A 226 -9.58 20.10 -9.46
N GLY A 227 -9.54 18.84 -9.91
CA GLY A 227 -8.66 17.83 -9.34
C GLY A 227 -7.18 18.07 -9.62
N THR A 228 -6.37 17.87 -8.59
CA THR A 228 -4.91 17.82 -8.67
C THR A 228 -4.42 16.38 -8.73
N ALA A 229 -3.13 16.19 -9.05
CA ALA A 229 -2.50 14.87 -8.97
C ALA A 229 -2.61 14.26 -7.56
N ARG A 230 -2.72 15.08 -6.50
CA ARG A 230 -2.96 14.61 -5.13
C ARG A 230 -4.34 13.99 -5.00
N ASP A 231 -5.36 14.65 -5.52
CA ASP A 231 -6.75 14.18 -5.43
C ASP A 231 -6.93 12.82 -6.11
N PHE A 232 -6.12 12.51 -7.10
CA PHE A 232 -6.17 11.23 -7.82
C PHE A 232 -5.33 10.13 -7.15
N ARG A 233 -4.62 10.38 -6.05
CA ARG A 233 -3.96 9.34 -5.25
C ARG A 233 -4.86 8.87 -4.12
N ARG A 234 -6.08 8.43 -4.43
CA ARG A 234 -7.06 8.03 -3.41
C ARG A 234 -7.78 6.72 -3.73
N CYS A 235 -8.31 6.08 -2.69
CA CYS A 235 -9.29 5.01 -2.80
C CYS A 235 -10.63 5.42 -2.16
N ASP A 236 -11.69 5.42 -2.97
CA ASP A 236 -13.06 5.63 -2.53
C ASP A 236 -13.76 4.28 -2.33
N PHE A 237 -14.76 4.24 -1.44
CA PHE A 237 -15.49 3.02 -1.08
C PHE A 237 -16.96 3.13 -1.44
N LEU A 238 -17.45 2.14 -2.17
CA LEU A 238 -18.82 2.12 -2.66
C LEU A 238 -19.51 0.81 -2.31
N ILE A 239 -20.57 0.89 -1.52
CA ILE A 239 -21.33 -0.25 -1.00
C ILE A 239 -22.34 -0.74 -2.03
N GLN A 240 -22.49 -2.06 -2.12
CA GLN A 240 -23.53 -2.75 -2.89
C GLN A 240 -24.43 -3.60 -1.99
#